data_AF-A0A1Y5FC73-F1
#
_entry.id   AF-A0A1Y5FC73-F1
#
_cell.length_a   1.000
_cell.length_b   1.000
_cell.length_c   1.000
_cell.angle_alpha   90.00
_cell.angle_beta   90.00
_cell.angle_gamma   90.00
#
_symmetry.space_group_name_H-M   'P 1'
#
loop_
_entity.id
_entity.type
_entity.pdbx_description
1 polymer ?
#
loop_
_entity_poly.entity_id
_entity_poly.type
_entity_poly.pdbx_seq_one_letter_code
_entity_poly.pdbx_strand_id
1 'polypeptide(L)'
;MKVSDIPFNMEVEIQEDLREAPKSYDGMEKGVGFLKDEMNKTTDELNLASIYSLIGNYSRILLKLADSEKFLNFSLEIYEKHELKIEAFAVKIQLATTYLWNEQFTKADKFFLSAIKLCEKSQNEKIKDYLDFVIQHYGKSKFEQKCYHEANVLFVRAMELRVVKGNLELMESSQKALTVVNKFISN
;
A
#
# COMPACT_ATOMS: atom_id res chain seq x y z
N MET A 1 -3.80 11.11 -13.37
CA MET A 1 -2.85 12.01 -12.69
C MET A 1 -1.68 11.19 -12.16
N LYS A 2 -0.47 11.74 -12.15
CA LYS A 2 0.72 11.09 -11.60
C LYS A 2 1.20 11.86 -10.36
N VAL A 3 1.98 11.20 -9.51
CA VAL A 3 2.60 11.84 -8.32
C VAL A 3 3.48 13.02 -8.72
N SER A 4 4.15 12.94 -9.87
CA SER A 4 4.98 14.03 -10.44
C SER A 4 4.20 15.30 -10.76
N ASP A 5 2.88 15.21 -10.86
CA ASP A 5 2.01 16.34 -11.20
C ASP A 5 1.61 17.14 -9.93
N ILE A 6 1.92 16.63 -8.74
CA ILE A 6 1.57 17.25 -7.46
C ILE A 6 2.69 18.22 -7.05
N PRO A 7 2.43 19.54 -6.94
CA PRO A 7 3.47 20.54 -6.71
C PRO A 7 3.88 20.67 -5.23
N PHE A 8 3.82 19.56 -4.47
CA PHE A 8 4.11 19.52 -3.04
C PHE A 8 4.97 18.29 -2.70
N ASN A 9 5.61 18.31 -1.53
CA ASN A 9 6.39 17.17 -1.07
C ASN A 9 5.47 16.02 -0.65
N MET A 10 5.44 14.97 -1.48
CA MET A 10 4.66 13.75 -1.25
C MET A 10 5.52 12.56 -0.81
N GLU A 11 6.77 12.80 -0.44
CA GLU A 11 7.69 11.74 -0.02
C GLU A 11 7.28 11.14 1.33
N VAL A 12 7.56 9.83 1.45
CA VAL A 12 7.30 9.06 2.67
C VAL A 12 8.60 8.56 3.28
N GLU A 13 8.55 8.30 4.57
CA GLU A 13 9.53 7.51 5.30
C GLU A 13 8.85 6.35 6.03
N ILE A 14 9.60 5.30 6.33
CA ILE A 14 9.10 4.16 7.10
C ILE A 14 9.54 4.34 8.56
N GLN A 15 8.57 4.38 9.46
CA GLN A 15 8.80 4.52 10.90
C GLN A 15 9.19 3.18 11.55
N GLU A 16 9.53 3.22 12.84
CA GLU A 16 9.93 2.05 13.61
C GLU A 16 8.79 1.02 13.76
N ASP A 17 7.54 1.44 13.67
CA ASP A 17 6.36 0.58 13.64
C ASP A 17 6.06 -0.01 12.25
N LEU A 18 6.96 0.23 11.28
CA LEU A 18 6.85 -0.16 9.87
C LEU A 18 5.74 0.52 9.07
N ARG A 19 5.07 1.51 9.65
CA ARG A 19 4.11 2.36 8.94
C ARG A 19 4.81 3.44 8.14
N GLU A 20 4.12 3.91 7.11
CA GLU A 20 4.55 5.03 6.30
C GLU A 20 4.19 6.33 7.03
N ALA A 21 5.07 7.33 6.97
CA ALA A 21 4.81 8.66 7.48
C ALA A 21 5.25 9.71 6.47
N PRO A 22 4.60 10.89 6.44
CA PRO A 22 5.00 11.95 5.52
C PRO A 22 6.34 12.54 5.97
N LYS A 23 7.31 12.69 5.04
CA LYS A 23 8.50 13.50 5.33
C LYS A 23 8.17 14.99 5.55
N SER A 24 7.07 15.44 4.97
CA SER A 24 6.50 16.77 5.20
C SER A 24 4.99 16.67 5.37
N TYR A 25 4.50 16.80 6.61
CA TYR A 25 3.06 16.76 6.89
C TYR A 25 2.32 17.87 6.14
N ASP A 26 2.79 19.12 6.24
CA ASP A 26 2.23 20.28 5.54
C ASP A 26 2.26 20.11 4.01
N GLY A 27 3.37 19.60 3.47
CA GLY A 27 3.49 19.31 2.03
C GLY A 27 2.46 18.28 1.57
N MET A 28 2.35 17.15 2.28
CA MET A 28 1.41 16.10 1.92
C MET A 28 -0.05 16.54 2.11
N GLU A 29 -0.36 17.31 3.15
CA GLU A 29 -1.70 17.86 3.36
C GLU A 29 -2.11 18.82 2.25
N LYS A 30 -1.22 19.74 1.85
CA LYS A 30 -1.45 20.63 0.70
C LYS A 30 -1.58 19.85 -0.60
N GLY A 31 -0.78 18.80 -0.79
CA GLY A 31 -0.88 17.89 -1.92
C GLY A 31 -2.25 17.20 -2.01
N VAL A 32 -2.77 16.72 -0.88
CA VAL A 32 -4.15 16.18 -0.82
C VAL A 32 -5.19 17.25 -1.13
N GLY A 33 -5.00 18.49 -0.66
CA GLY A 33 -5.85 19.63 -1.02
C GLY A 33 -5.88 19.87 -2.54
N PHE A 34 -4.70 19.94 -3.16
CA PHE A 34 -4.56 20.07 -4.61
C PHE A 34 -5.23 18.93 -5.38
N LEU A 35 -5.05 17.68 -4.95
CA LEU A 35 -5.73 16.53 -5.56
C LEU A 35 -7.26 16.67 -5.48
N LYS A 36 -7.80 17.15 -4.36
CA LYS A 36 -9.24 17.40 -4.19
C LYS A 36 -9.74 18.52 -5.12
N ASP A 37 -8.92 19.53 -5.41
CA ASP A 37 -9.25 20.57 -6.39
C ASP A 37 -9.25 20.02 -7.83
N GLU A 38 -8.25 19.21 -8.18
CA GLU A 38 -8.14 18.58 -9.50
C GLU A 38 -9.26 17.58 -9.77
N MET A 39 -9.68 16.84 -8.75
CA MET A 39 -10.84 15.94 -8.77
C MET A 39 -12.11 16.67 -9.26
N ASN A 40 -12.31 17.93 -8.87
CA ASN A 40 -13.49 18.72 -9.25
C ASN A 40 -13.43 19.28 -10.68
N LYS A 41 -12.27 19.23 -11.33
CA LYS A 41 -12.04 19.80 -12.68
C LYS A 41 -12.11 18.77 -13.79
N THR A 42 -11.91 17.49 -13.47
CA THR A 42 -11.90 16.41 -14.47
C THR A 42 -13.28 15.77 -14.62
N THR A 43 -13.69 15.52 -15.86
CA THR A 43 -14.86 14.68 -16.17
C THR A 43 -14.45 13.29 -16.69
N ASP A 44 -13.16 13.06 -16.91
CA ASP A 44 -12.63 11.74 -17.26
C ASP A 44 -12.64 10.83 -16.03
N GLU A 45 -13.45 9.77 -16.09
CA GLU A 45 -13.61 8.80 -15.01
C GLU A 45 -12.29 8.10 -14.66
N LEU A 46 -11.43 7.78 -15.63
CA LEU A 46 -10.18 7.06 -15.36
C LEU A 46 -9.14 7.97 -14.70
N ASN A 47 -9.09 9.24 -15.12
CA ASN A 47 -8.31 10.25 -14.43
C ASN A 47 -8.83 10.49 -13.01
N LEU A 48 -10.16 10.53 -12.84
CA LEU A 48 -10.81 10.68 -11.53
C LEU A 48 -10.49 9.49 -10.61
N ALA A 49 -10.54 8.25 -11.11
CA ALA A 49 -10.16 7.05 -10.36
C ALA A 49 -8.70 7.10 -9.90
N SER A 50 -7.81 7.60 -10.75
CA SER A 50 -6.39 7.80 -10.43
C SER A 50 -6.22 8.85 -9.33
N ILE A 51 -6.93 9.97 -9.39
CA ILE A 51 -6.91 11.01 -8.34
C ILE A 51 -7.46 10.44 -7.02
N TYR A 52 -8.57 9.71 -7.07
CA TYR A 52 -9.14 9.04 -5.90
C TYR A 52 -8.15 8.07 -5.24
N SER A 53 -7.42 7.26 -6.03
CA SER A 53 -6.40 6.37 -5.47
C SER A 53 -5.30 7.15 -4.76
N LEU A 54 -4.84 8.27 -5.33
CA LEU A 54 -3.80 9.11 -4.73
C LEU A 54 -4.29 9.77 -3.43
N ILE A 55 -5.49 10.38 -3.44
CA ILE A 55 -6.11 10.95 -2.24
C ILE A 55 -6.23 9.89 -1.16
N GLY A 56 -6.73 8.70 -1.52
CA GLY A 56 -6.87 7.58 -0.62
C GLY A 56 -5.53 7.21 0.05
N ASN A 57 -4.51 6.97 -0.77
CA ASN A 57 -3.18 6.59 -0.31
C ASN A 57 -2.57 7.60 0.66
N TYR A 58 -2.57 8.89 0.29
CA TYR A 58 -1.99 9.93 1.13
C TYR A 58 -2.85 10.26 2.35
N SER A 59 -4.18 10.11 2.26
CA SER A 59 -5.06 10.22 3.43
C SER A 59 -4.74 9.15 4.46
N ARG A 60 -4.41 7.91 4.04
CA ARG A 60 -3.92 6.87 4.96
C ARG A 60 -2.68 7.34 5.70
N ILE A 61 -1.66 7.82 4.96
CA ILE A 61 -0.37 8.26 5.51
C ILE A 61 -0.54 9.46 6.47
N LEU A 62 -1.53 10.33 6.23
CA LEU A 62 -1.93 11.41 7.12
C LEU A 62 -2.84 10.97 8.29
N LEU A 63 -3.05 9.66 8.47
CA LEU A 63 -3.94 9.05 9.46
C LEU A 63 -5.42 9.44 9.33
N LYS A 64 -5.83 9.97 8.18
CA LYS A 64 -7.23 10.27 7.83
C LYS A 64 -7.88 9.00 7.25
N LEU A 65 -8.00 7.96 8.07
CA LEU A 65 -8.36 6.59 7.63
C LEU A 65 -9.74 6.50 6.97
N ALA A 66 -10.72 7.26 7.46
CA ALA A 66 -12.07 7.31 6.85
C ALA A 66 -12.04 7.90 5.43
N ASP A 67 -11.26 8.96 5.22
CA ASP A 67 -11.03 9.54 3.88
C ASP A 67 -10.30 8.53 2.99
N SER A 68 -9.28 7.84 3.53
CA SER A 68 -8.58 6.78 2.79
C SER A 68 -9.55 5.71 2.27
N GLU A 69 -10.34 5.11 3.16
CA GLU A 69 -11.30 4.07 2.79
C GLU A 69 -12.32 4.58 1.77
N LYS A 70 -12.89 5.77 1.98
CA LYS A 70 -13.86 6.37 1.07
C LYS A 70 -13.31 6.55 -0.34
N PHE A 71 -12.16 7.22 -0.48
CA PHE A 71 -11.61 7.52 -1.80
C PHE A 71 -11.04 6.28 -2.50
N LEU A 72 -10.46 5.33 -1.76
CA LEU A 72 -10.03 4.06 -2.36
C LEU A 72 -11.22 3.24 -2.88
N ASN A 73 -12.37 3.25 -2.18
CA ASN A 73 -13.58 2.59 -2.69
C ASN A 73 -14.11 3.27 -3.97
N PHE A 74 -14.13 4.60 -4.04
CA PHE A 74 -14.51 5.30 -5.28
C PHE A 74 -13.57 4.99 -6.45
N SER A 75 -12.26 4.95 -6.20
CA SER A 75 -11.27 4.54 -7.20
C SER A 75 -11.52 3.11 -7.68
N LEU A 76 -11.77 2.20 -6.74
CA LEU A 76 -12.00 0.79 -7.02
C LEU A 76 -13.25 0.58 -7.88
N GLU A 77 -14.36 1.24 -7.53
CA GLU A 77 -15.63 1.14 -8.27
C GLU A 77 -15.44 1.50 -9.75
N ILE A 78 -14.70 2.57 -10.03
CA ILE A 78 -14.43 2.99 -11.41
C ILE A 78 -13.51 1.98 -12.11
N TYR A 79 -12.42 1.54 -11.48
CA TYR A 79 -11.53 0.57 -12.12
C TYR A 79 -12.22 -0.79 -12.39
N GLU A 80 -13.11 -1.23 -11.50
CA GLU A 80 -13.91 -2.43 -11.73
C GLU A 80 -14.95 -2.25 -12.84
N LYS A 81 -15.64 -1.10 -12.88
CA LYS A 81 -16.57 -0.73 -13.96
C LYS A 81 -15.91 -0.76 -15.33
N HIS A 82 -14.65 -0.33 -15.43
CA HIS A 82 -13.86 -0.31 -16.66
C HIS A 82 -13.01 -1.57 -16.89
N GLU A 83 -13.20 -2.62 -16.08
CA GLU A 83 -12.47 -3.89 -16.16
C GLU A 83 -10.94 -3.77 -16.07
N LEU A 84 -10.44 -2.71 -15.44
CA LEU A 84 -9.02 -2.43 -15.24
C LEU A 84 -8.48 -3.24 -14.04
N LYS A 85 -8.27 -4.53 -14.29
CA LYS A 85 -7.96 -5.53 -13.25
C LYS A 85 -6.67 -5.25 -12.49
N ILE A 86 -5.65 -4.68 -13.14
CA ILE A 86 -4.34 -4.42 -12.50
C ILE A 86 -4.47 -3.25 -11.53
N GLU A 87 -5.11 -2.18 -11.97
CA GLU A 87 -5.36 -0.96 -11.23
C GLU A 87 -6.29 -1.25 -10.05
N ALA A 88 -7.39 -1.98 -10.29
CA ALA A 88 -8.28 -2.45 -9.22
C ALA A 88 -7.54 -3.30 -8.19
N PHE A 89 -6.64 -4.19 -8.62
CA PHE A 89 -5.84 -5.00 -7.70
C PHE A 89 -4.89 -4.14 -6.84
N ALA A 90 -4.21 -3.16 -7.44
CA ALA A 90 -3.35 -2.23 -6.72
C ALA A 90 -4.13 -1.41 -5.67
N VAL A 91 -5.32 -0.92 -6.02
CA VAL A 91 -6.20 -0.20 -5.10
C VAL A 91 -6.67 -1.09 -3.95
N LYS A 92 -7.00 -2.36 -4.21
CA LYS A 92 -7.40 -3.29 -3.14
C LYS A 92 -6.27 -3.55 -2.13
N ILE A 93 -5.00 -3.57 -2.56
CA ILE A 93 -3.85 -3.67 -1.64
C ILE A 93 -3.76 -2.43 -0.73
N GLN A 94 -3.96 -1.23 -1.30
CA GLN A 94 -3.99 0.01 -0.51
C GLN A 94 -5.16 0.04 0.48
N LEU A 95 -6.32 -0.49 0.07
CA LEU A 95 -7.51 -0.59 0.91
C LEU A 95 -7.29 -1.58 2.06
N ALA A 96 -6.66 -2.73 1.80
CA ALA A 96 -6.26 -3.67 2.84
C ALA A 96 -5.25 -3.09 3.82
N THR A 97 -4.32 -2.25 3.34
CA THR A 97 -3.39 -1.51 4.22
C THR A 97 -4.13 -0.46 5.07
N THR A 98 -5.20 0.15 4.53
CA THR A 98 -6.08 1.04 5.32
C THR A 98 -6.83 0.26 6.40
N TYR A 99 -7.36 -0.92 6.08
CA TYR A 99 -7.98 -1.81 7.07
C TYR A 99 -7.01 -2.24 8.17
N LEU A 100 -5.76 -2.54 7.80
CA LEU A 100 -4.70 -2.81 8.76
C LEU A 100 -4.51 -1.64 9.73
N TRP A 101 -4.32 -0.42 9.23
CA TRP A 101 -4.10 0.75 10.10
C TRP A 101 -5.31 1.09 10.96
N ASN A 102 -6.50 0.67 10.53
CA ASN A 102 -7.74 0.77 11.30
C ASN A 102 -8.00 -0.46 12.19
N GLU A 103 -6.98 -1.29 12.44
CA GLU A 103 -7.01 -2.50 13.28
C GLU A 103 -8.06 -3.54 12.86
N GLN A 104 -8.56 -3.46 11.63
CA GLN A 104 -9.45 -4.46 11.03
C GLN A 104 -8.64 -5.66 10.50
N PHE A 105 -7.81 -6.25 11.37
CA PHE A 105 -6.82 -7.26 11.01
C PHE A 105 -7.41 -8.45 10.27
N THR A 106 -8.59 -8.94 10.68
CA THR A 106 -9.26 -10.05 9.99
C THR A 106 -9.60 -9.71 8.53
N LYS A 107 -10.01 -8.48 8.26
CA LYS A 107 -10.35 -8.01 6.90
C LYS A 107 -9.09 -7.85 6.05
N ALA A 108 -8.05 -7.26 6.63
CA ALA A 108 -6.74 -7.09 5.98
C ALA A 108 -6.08 -8.45 5.66
N ASP A 109 -6.00 -9.36 6.64
CA ASP A 109 -5.36 -10.66 6.49
C ASP A 109 -6.08 -11.55 5.49
N LYS A 110 -7.43 -11.55 5.51
CA LYS A 110 -8.22 -12.28 4.50
C LYS A 110 -7.87 -11.78 3.10
N PHE A 111 -7.76 -10.46 2.92
CA PHE A 111 -7.35 -9.88 1.66
C PHE A 111 -5.94 -10.34 1.28
N PHE A 112 -4.94 -10.10 2.13
CA PHE A 112 -3.54 -10.43 1.81
C PHE A 112 -3.34 -11.91 1.46
N LEU A 113 -3.95 -12.84 2.21
CA LEU A 113 -3.89 -14.27 1.91
C LEU A 113 -4.50 -14.61 0.55
N SER A 114 -5.62 -13.99 0.18
CA SER A 114 -6.24 -14.18 -1.13
C SER A 114 -5.41 -13.56 -2.27
N ALA A 115 -4.83 -12.39 -2.04
CA ALA A 115 -3.97 -11.69 -2.99
C ALA A 115 -2.67 -12.48 -3.25
N ILE A 116 -2.04 -13.06 -2.22
CA ILE A 116 -0.87 -13.94 -2.37
C ILE A 116 -1.21 -15.12 -3.27
N LYS A 117 -2.31 -15.83 -2.99
CA LYS A 117 -2.76 -16.98 -3.80
C LYS A 117 -3.06 -16.59 -5.24
N LEU A 118 -3.61 -15.39 -5.46
CA LEU A 118 -3.88 -14.87 -6.79
C LEU A 118 -2.57 -14.60 -7.54
N CYS A 119 -1.61 -13.91 -6.90
CA CYS A 119 -0.30 -13.63 -7.49
C CYS A 119 0.43 -14.93 -7.88
N GLU A 120 0.44 -15.95 -7.01
CA GLU A 120 1.10 -17.24 -7.27
C GLU A 120 0.48 -18.02 -8.43
N LYS A 121 -0.84 -17.93 -8.63
CA LYS A 121 -1.58 -18.70 -9.65
C LYS A 121 -1.83 -17.93 -10.94
N SER A 122 -1.61 -16.63 -10.94
CA SER A 122 -1.91 -15.75 -12.07
C SER A 122 -1.03 -16.08 -13.27
N GLN A 123 -1.64 -16.10 -14.46
CA GLN A 123 -0.90 -16.12 -15.74
C GLN A 123 -0.56 -14.70 -16.22
N ASN A 124 -1.11 -13.67 -15.56
CA ASN A 124 -0.78 -12.29 -15.84
C ASN A 124 0.47 -11.88 -15.03
N GLU A 125 1.57 -11.63 -15.74
CA GLU A 125 2.86 -11.25 -15.15
C GLU A 125 2.78 -9.99 -14.30
N LYS A 126 1.96 -9.00 -14.69
CA LYS A 126 1.77 -7.78 -13.87
C LYS A 126 1.13 -8.08 -12.52
N ILE A 127 0.26 -9.09 -12.42
CA ILE A 127 -0.32 -9.52 -11.14
C ILE A 127 0.71 -10.31 -10.33
N LYS A 128 1.47 -11.21 -10.97
CA LYS A 128 2.58 -11.93 -10.32
C LYS A 128 3.61 -10.98 -9.73
N ASP A 129 3.89 -9.87 -10.41
CA ASP A 129 4.84 -8.86 -9.99
C ASP A 129 4.49 -8.20 -8.66
N TYR A 130 3.24 -8.27 -8.19
CA TYR A 130 2.87 -7.77 -6.85
C TYR A 130 3.18 -8.75 -5.71
N LEU A 131 3.62 -9.99 -5.99
CA LEU A 131 3.74 -11.03 -4.95
C LEU A 131 4.59 -10.60 -3.75
N ASP A 132 5.81 -10.09 -3.98
CA ASP A 132 6.70 -9.65 -2.92
C ASP A 132 6.12 -8.45 -2.15
N PHE A 133 5.43 -7.55 -2.84
CA PHE A 133 4.77 -6.40 -2.24
C PHE A 133 3.63 -6.82 -1.31
N VAL A 134 2.75 -7.72 -1.76
CA VAL A 134 1.64 -8.24 -0.94
C VAL A 134 2.18 -9.01 0.26
N ILE A 135 3.20 -9.84 0.09
CA ILE A 135 3.83 -10.58 1.19
C ILE A 135 4.43 -9.62 2.22
N GLN A 136 5.15 -8.57 1.78
CA GLN A 136 5.70 -7.56 2.67
C GLN A 136 4.60 -6.87 3.49
N HIS A 137 3.49 -6.46 2.86
CA HIS A 137 2.37 -5.85 3.58
C HIS A 137 1.66 -6.83 4.54
N TYR A 138 1.59 -8.11 4.19
CA TYR A 138 1.08 -9.12 5.11
C TYR A 138 2.01 -9.31 6.32
N GLY A 139 3.33 -9.27 6.09
CA GLY A 139 4.32 -9.26 7.17
C GLY A 139 4.11 -8.10 8.12
N LYS A 140 3.84 -6.89 7.61
CA LYS A 140 3.49 -5.72 8.44
C LYS A 140 2.22 -5.96 9.24
N SER A 141 1.19 -6.59 8.65
CA SER A 141 -0.03 -6.96 9.38
C SER A 141 0.26 -7.89 10.56
N LYS A 142 1.08 -8.92 10.36
CA LYS A 142 1.49 -9.84 11.43
C LYS A 142 2.36 -9.16 12.48
N PHE A 143 3.20 -8.22 12.06
CA PHE A 143 4.00 -7.43 12.98
C PHE A 143 3.11 -6.58 13.92
N GLU A 144 2.13 -5.86 13.38
CA GLU A 144 1.20 -5.05 14.18
C GLU A 144 0.32 -5.91 15.12
N GLN A 145 0.01 -7.15 14.72
CA GLN A 145 -0.66 -8.15 15.56
C GLN A 145 0.25 -8.81 16.61
N LYS A 146 1.53 -8.41 16.70
CA LYS A 146 2.57 -9.00 17.58
C LYS A 146 2.90 -10.47 17.27
N CYS A 147 2.52 -10.96 16.09
CA CYS A 147 2.90 -12.26 15.56
C CYS A 147 4.31 -12.18 14.93
N TYR A 148 5.32 -11.83 15.73
CA TYR A 148 6.66 -11.46 15.21
C TYR A 148 7.35 -12.57 14.42
N HIS A 149 7.21 -13.82 14.84
CA HIS A 149 7.78 -14.97 14.12
C HIS A 149 7.15 -15.14 12.73
N GLU A 150 5.82 -15.03 12.62
CA GLU A 150 5.12 -15.08 11.34
C GLU A 150 5.49 -13.89 10.45
N ALA A 151 5.59 -12.69 11.04
CA ALA A 151 6.02 -11.49 10.33
C ALA A 151 7.43 -11.64 9.76
N ASN A 152 8.37 -12.20 10.53
CA ASN A 152 9.73 -12.47 10.08
C ASN A 152 9.76 -13.43 8.88
N VAL A 153 9.03 -14.55 8.95
CA VAL A 153 8.92 -15.50 7.82
C VAL A 153 8.41 -14.81 6.56
N LEU A 154 7.42 -13.93 6.69
CA LEU A 154 6.88 -13.17 5.56
C LEU A 154 7.92 -12.16 5.01
N PHE A 155 8.62 -11.42 5.87
CA PHE A 155 9.64 -10.47 5.43
C PHE A 155 10.84 -11.15 4.76
N VAL A 156 11.29 -12.32 5.24
CA VAL A 156 12.34 -13.13 4.60
C VAL A 156 11.87 -13.54 3.20
N ARG A 157 10.64 -14.06 3.10
CA ARG A 157 10.07 -14.46 1.81
C ARG A 157 9.95 -13.29 0.82
N ALA A 158 9.54 -12.11 1.28
CA ALA A 158 9.51 -10.91 0.43
C ALA A 158 10.92 -10.51 -0.03
N MET A 159 11.92 -10.56 0.87
CA MET A 159 13.32 -10.29 0.54
C MET A 159 13.85 -11.22 -0.55
N GLU A 160 13.64 -12.54 -0.42
CA GLU A 160 14.09 -13.53 -1.41
C GLU A 160 13.56 -13.22 -2.81
N LEU A 161 12.28 -12.89 -2.93
CA LEU A 161 11.67 -12.50 -4.20
C LEU A 161 12.26 -11.19 -4.76
N ARG A 162 12.57 -10.23 -3.89
CA ARG A 162 13.15 -8.93 -4.28
C ARG A 162 14.61 -9.06 -4.73
N VAL A 163 15.37 -9.99 -4.13
CA VAL A 163 16.72 -10.37 -4.58
C VAL A 163 16.66 -10.94 -5.99
N VAL A 164 15.74 -11.87 -6.27
CA VAL A 164 15.56 -12.44 -7.62
C VAL A 164 15.21 -11.36 -8.65
N LYS A 165 14.40 -10.37 -8.26
CA LYS A 165 14.03 -9.23 -9.12
C LYS A 165 15.15 -8.18 -9.28
N GLY A 166 16.17 -8.19 -8.43
CA GLY A 166 17.23 -7.17 -8.43
C GLY A 166 16.76 -5.76 -8.06
N ASN A 167 15.67 -5.62 -7.30
CA ASN A 167 15.14 -4.32 -6.91
C ASN A 167 15.75 -3.86 -5.57
N LEU A 168 16.83 -3.08 -5.65
CA LEU A 168 17.60 -2.62 -4.49
C LEU A 168 16.77 -1.81 -3.49
N GLU A 169 15.91 -0.91 -3.95
CA GLU A 169 15.06 -0.09 -3.08
C GLU A 169 14.09 -0.95 -2.25
N LEU A 170 13.45 -1.93 -2.90
CA LEU A 170 12.56 -2.86 -2.21
C LEU A 170 13.33 -3.79 -1.27
N MET A 171 14.55 -4.20 -1.63
CA MET A 171 15.42 -4.97 -0.74
C MET A 171 15.75 -4.18 0.52
N GLU A 172 16.12 -2.90 0.41
CA GLU A 172 16.36 -2.05 1.59
C GLU A 172 15.12 -1.94 2.49
N SER A 173 13.93 -1.82 1.89
CA SER A 173 12.66 -1.81 2.63
C SER A 173 12.43 -3.11 3.39
N SER A 174 12.67 -4.28 2.77
CA SER A 174 12.59 -5.57 3.45
C SER A 174 13.66 -5.72 4.54
N GLN A 175 14.87 -5.23 4.31
CA GLN A 175 15.96 -5.29 5.29
C GLN A 175 15.61 -4.48 6.54
N LYS A 176 15.05 -3.27 6.38
CA LYS A 176 14.57 -2.46 7.50
C LYS A 176 13.49 -3.21 8.30
N ALA A 177 12.52 -3.82 7.63
CA ALA A 177 11.48 -4.61 8.28
C ALA A 177 12.04 -5.82 9.06
N LEU A 178 13.01 -6.53 8.49
CA LEU A 178 13.71 -7.63 9.15
C LEU A 178 14.49 -7.16 10.38
N THR A 179 15.21 -6.04 10.26
CA THR A 179 15.94 -5.45 11.39
C THR A 179 15.00 -5.07 12.52
N VAL A 180 13.83 -4.49 12.21
CA VAL A 180 12.83 -4.13 13.22
C VAL A 180 12.24 -5.38 13.89
N VAL A 181 11.74 -6.36 13.13
CA VAL A 181 11.08 -7.54 13.71
C VAL A 181 12.02 -8.37 14.58
N ASN A 182 13.30 -8.46 14.22
CA ASN A 182 14.29 -9.23 14.98
C ASN A 182 14.49 -8.67 16.39
N LYS A 183 14.31 -7.35 16.61
CA LYS A 183 14.34 -6.76 17.95
C LYS A 183 13.26 -7.32 18.88
N PHE A 184 12.17 -7.86 18.34
CA PHE A 184 11.06 -8.42 19.11
C PHE A 184 11.08 -9.95 19.22
N ILE A 185 11.93 -10.62 18.44
CA ILE A 185 12.12 -12.09 18.50
C ILE A 185 13.26 -12.45 19.45
N SER A 186 14.30 -11.63 19.51
CA SER A 186 15.49 -11.88 20.34
C SER A 186 15.33 -11.48 21.81
N ASN A 187 14.17 -10.94 22.21
CA ASN A 187 13.78 -10.59 23.58
C ASN A 187 12.75 -11.59 24.11
#